data_AF-A0A8T0PIZ0-F1
#
_entry.id   AF-A0A8T0PIZ0-F1
#
_cell.length_a   1.000
_cell.length_b   1.000
_cell.length_c   1.000
_cell.angle_alpha   90.00
_cell.angle_beta   90.00
_cell.angle_gamma   90.00
#
_symmetry.space_group_name_H-M   'P 1'
#
loop_
_entity.id
_entity.type
_entity.pdbx_description
1 polymer ?
#
loop_
_entity_poly.entity_id
_entity_poly.type
_entity_poly.pdbx_seq_one_letter_code
_entity_poly.pdbx_strand_id
1 'polypeptide(L)'
;MKRNRDIASLLQKRAAKKPAASSLPLVISPVETAEMSLSPAPAPAPREHVERIRRERYFIGRAEQNPLAEDMHQAVNYLSQEPYSKDVHFLMELVQNAEDNEYPSGVAPSLEFLITSKDITGSGACSTLLIFNNERGFSSTNIDSFCRVGKSTKKGNRHHGYIGEKGIEFKSVFLISSEPHIFSNGYQIKFNEKPCAECNIGYIVPEWVESTPSLSDIEATYGCSKILPTTTIILPLKSEKVDAVKKQLSSMHPEMLLFLSKIRKLSVREDNSDPKSSTVSEISISSERNYQARKNMHAESYTLHLSAEESGKGEEECGYYMWRQKFPVKPENRVDKRAEIDEWVITLAFPHGQRLSRGKQLSPGIYAFLPTEMVTNFPFII
;
A
#
# COMPACT_ATOMS: atom_id res chain seq x y z
N MET A 1 16.03 -34.92 59.60
CA MET A 1 15.02 -35.99 59.80
C MET A 1 14.21 -36.06 58.50
N LYS A 2 14.37 -37.13 57.69
CA LYS A 2 13.45 -38.29 57.63
C LYS A 2 11.99 -37.87 57.40
N ARG A 3 11.21 -38.40 56.46
CA ARG A 3 11.40 -39.35 55.35
C ARG A 3 10.01 -39.51 54.73
N ASN A 4 9.95 -39.50 53.39
CA ASN A 4 9.18 -40.40 52.52
C ASN A 4 7.64 -40.49 52.66
N ARG A 5 6.90 -40.19 51.58
CA ARG A 5 6.41 -41.14 50.55
C ARG A 5 5.45 -42.17 51.15
N ASP A 6 4.21 -42.18 50.66
CA ASP A 6 3.43 -43.36 50.28
C ASP A 6 1.93 -43.05 50.31
N ILE A 7 1.42 -42.46 49.22
CA ILE A 7 0.03 -42.62 48.79
C ILE A 7 0.07 -43.18 47.36
N ALA A 8 0.76 -44.31 47.23
CA ALA A 8 0.89 -45.10 46.03
C ALA A 8 0.75 -46.58 46.40
N SER A 9 -0.35 -46.96 47.05
CA SER A 9 -0.52 -48.37 47.47
C SER A 9 -1.93 -48.77 47.92
N LEU A 10 -3.02 -48.31 47.29
CA LEU A 10 -4.33 -48.80 47.74
C LEU A 10 -5.40 -49.25 46.78
N LEU A 11 -5.20 -49.32 45.46
CA LEU A 11 -6.15 -50.08 44.62
C LEU A 11 -5.48 -50.84 43.47
N GLN A 12 -4.51 -51.68 43.83
CA GLN A 12 -4.16 -52.88 43.05
C GLN A 12 -4.34 -54.09 43.96
N LYS A 13 -5.44 -54.83 43.78
CA LYS A 13 -5.56 -56.30 43.95
C LYS A 13 -7.01 -56.73 43.84
N ARG A 14 -7.38 -57.21 42.64
CA ARG A 14 -8.13 -58.47 42.46
C ARG A 14 -8.07 -58.86 40.99
N ALA A 15 -7.13 -59.74 40.69
CA ALA A 15 -7.13 -60.56 39.49
C ALA A 15 -7.89 -61.86 39.79
N ALA A 16 -8.74 -62.32 38.87
CA ALA A 16 -8.72 -63.69 38.35
C ALA A 16 -9.88 -63.98 37.37
N LYS A 17 -9.52 -64.72 36.32
CA LYS A 17 -10.32 -65.58 35.40
C LYS A 17 -11.00 -64.95 34.17
N LYS A 18 -10.29 -65.10 33.04
CA LYS A 18 -10.82 -65.23 31.66
C LYS A 18 -11.63 -66.53 31.50
N PRO A 19 -12.47 -66.59 30.46
CA PRO A 19 -12.42 -67.68 29.50
C PRO A 19 -12.11 -67.19 28.07
N ALA A 20 -11.59 -68.10 27.26
CA ALA A 20 -11.07 -67.89 25.92
C ALA A 20 -12.14 -67.97 24.83
N ALA A 21 -11.97 -67.21 23.74
CA ALA A 21 -12.47 -67.62 22.42
C ALA A 21 -11.65 -66.98 21.28
N SER A 22 -11.24 -67.87 20.39
CA SER A 22 -10.64 -67.79 19.04
C SER A 22 -10.45 -66.45 18.32
N SER A 23 -9.23 -66.28 17.86
CA SER A 23 -8.74 -65.35 16.84
C SER A 23 -9.18 -65.73 15.42
N LEU A 24 -9.78 -64.79 14.69
CA LEU A 24 -9.73 -64.66 13.23
C LEU A 24 -9.60 -63.16 12.89
N PRO A 25 -8.63 -62.72 12.08
CA PRO A 25 -8.50 -61.32 11.71
C PRO A 25 -9.49 -60.97 10.59
N LEU A 26 -10.44 -60.07 10.88
CA LEU A 26 -11.27 -59.42 9.87
C LEU A 26 -10.42 -58.34 9.18
N VAL A 27 -10.04 -58.59 7.93
CA VAL A 27 -9.46 -57.58 7.04
C VAL A 27 -10.59 -56.63 6.65
N ILE A 28 -10.64 -55.45 7.27
CA ILE A 28 -11.51 -54.36 6.83
C ILE A 28 -10.67 -53.47 5.92
N SER A 29 -10.90 -53.59 4.62
CA SER A 29 -10.38 -52.66 3.62
C SER A 29 -10.92 -51.25 3.91
N PRO A 30 -10.11 -50.18 3.85
CA PRO A 30 -10.62 -48.82 3.95
C PRO A 30 -11.50 -48.53 2.73
N VAL A 31 -12.71 -48.05 2.98
CA VAL A 31 -13.55 -47.42 1.96
C VAL A 31 -12.85 -46.12 1.56
N GLU A 32 -12.37 -46.03 0.33
CA GLU A 32 -11.92 -44.78 -0.27
C GLU A 32 -13.14 -43.85 -0.39
N THR A 33 -13.29 -42.95 0.58
CA THR A 33 -14.05 -41.72 0.36
C THR A 33 -13.19 -40.80 -0.50
N ALA A 34 -13.49 -40.77 -1.79
CA ALA A 34 -12.95 -39.78 -2.70
C ALA A 34 -13.38 -38.39 -2.23
N GLU A 35 -12.49 -37.68 -1.52
CA GLU A 35 -12.59 -36.22 -1.38
C GLU A 35 -12.39 -35.62 -2.76
N MET A 36 -13.49 -35.27 -3.44
CA MET A 36 -13.45 -34.37 -4.57
C MET A 36 -12.89 -33.03 -4.09
N SER A 37 -11.61 -32.79 -4.38
CA SER A 37 -11.01 -31.47 -4.31
C SER A 37 -11.73 -30.58 -5.35
N LEU A 38 -12.82 -29.94 -4.93
CA LEU A 38 -13.43 -28.87 -5.71
C LEU A 38 -12.38 -27.76 -5.83
N SER A 39 -11.84 -27.59 -7.03
CA SER A 39 -11.12 -26.37 -7.40
C SER A 39 -11.97 -25.17 -7.00
N PRO A 40 -11.39 -24.12 -6.39
CA PRO A 40 -12.16 -22.94 -6.03
C PRO A 40 -12.90 -22.43 -7.29
N ALA A 41 -14.18 -22.12 -7.13
CA ALA A 41 -14.97 -21.54 -8.21
C ALA A 41 -14.21 -20.34 -8.80
N PRO A 42 -14.23 -20.13 -10.13
CA PRO A 42 -13.56 -19.00 -10.75
C PRO A 42 -14.01 -17.71 -10.05
N ALA A 43 -13.04 -16.85 -9.72
CA ALA A 43 -13.37 -15.56 -9.14
C ALA A 43 -14.36 -14.82 -10.05
N PRO A 44 -15.39 -14.18 -9.50
CA PRO A 44 -16.37 -13.45 -10.30
C PRO A 44 -15.65 -12.41 -11.15
N ALA A 45 -16.19 -12.12 -12.34
CA ALA A 45 -15.61 -11.09 -13.20
C ALA A 45 -15.56 -9.75 -12.43
N PRO A 46 -14.55 -8.88 -12.66
CA PRO A 46 -14.41 -7.63 -11.89
C PRO A 46 -15.68 -6.79 -11.81
N ARG A 47 -16.45 -6.69 -12.90
CA ARG A 47 -17.74 -5.98 -12.93
C ARG A 47 -18.80 -6.63 -12.05
N GLU A 48 -18.97 -7.95 -12.15
CA GLU A 48 -19.90 -8.71 -11.31
C GLU A 48 -19.54 -8.57 -9.83
N HIS A 49 -18.24 -8.54 -9.53
CA HIS A 49 -17.76 -8.32 -8.17
C HIS A 49 -18.18 -6.95 -7.64
N VAL A 50 -18.02 -5.88 -8.43
CA VAL A 50 -18.43 -4.52 -8.06
C VAL A 50 -19.94 -4.43 -7.87
N GLU A 51 -20.73 -5.01 -8.78
CA GLU A 51 -22.19 -5.04 -8.65
C GLU A 51 -22.64 -5.83 -7.43
N ARG A 52 -21.94 -6.92 -7.08
CA ARG A 52 -22.18 -7.66 -5.85
C ARG A 52 -21.92 -6.77 -4.62
N ILE A 53 -20.83 -6.00 -4.58
CA ILE A 53 -20.56 -5.05 -3.50
C ILE A 53 -21.69 -4.02 -3.40
N ARG A 54 -22.06 -3.37 -4.52
CA ARG A 54 -23.14 -2.37 -4.59
C ARG A 54 -24.45 -2.93 -4.05
N ARG A 55 -24.84 -4.11 -4.50
CA ARG A 55 -26.07 -4.78 -4.07
C ARG A 55 -25.99 -5.25 -2.62
N GLU A 56 -24.94 -5.95 -2.22
CA GLU A 56 -24.88 -6.59 -0.90
C GLU A 56 -24.56 -5.66 0.26
N ARG A 57 -23.68 -4.69 0.03
CA ARG A 57 -23.16 -3.81 1.07
C ARG A 57 -23.91 -2.50 1.16
N TYR A 58 -24.32 -1.95 0.02
CA TYR A 58 -24.95 -0.64 -0.07
C TYR A 58 -26.44 -0.72 -0.38
N PHE A 59 -26.97 -1.93 -0.58
CA PHE A 59 -28.38 -2.20 -0.86
C PHE A 59 -28.89 -1.53 -2.14
N ILE A 60 -27.97 -1.17 -3.04
CA ILE A 60 -28.29 -0.60 -4.35
C ILE A 60 -28.99 -1.66 -5.20
N GLY A 61 -30.09 -1.29 -5.85
CA GLY A 61 -30.93 -2.23 -6.62
C GLY A 61 -31.71 -3.25 -5.76
N ARG A 62 -31.82 -3.05 -4.44
CA ARG A 62 -32.71 -3.83 -3.56
C ARG A 62 -34.01 -3.07 -3.28
N ALA A 63 -35.05 -3.80 -2.87
CA ALA A 63 -36.30 -3.20 -2.39
C ALA A 63 -36.15 -2.55 -1.00
N GLU A 64 -35.22 -3.07 -0.19
CA GLU A 64 -34.91 -2.58 1.15
C GLU A 64 -33.86 -1.48 1.11
N GLN A 65 -34.01 -0.46 1.96
CA GLN A 65 -32.97 0.54 2.19
C GLN A 65 -31.97 0.06 3.24
N ASN A 66 -30.71 0.48 3.12
CA ASN A 66 -29.71 0.19 4.14
C ASN A 66 -30.00 1.04 5.41
N PRO A 67 -30.36 0.42 6.55
CA PRO A 67 -30.73 1.16 7.76
C PRO A 67 -29.55 1.92 8.39
N LEU A 68 -28.31 1.57 8.03
CA LEU A 68 -27.09 2.19 8.53
C LEU A 68 -26.50 3.22 7.55
N ALA A 69 -27.20 3.56 6.47
CA ALA A 69 -26.65 4.41 5.42
C ALA A 69 -26.19 5.78 5.93
N GLU A 70 -27.01 6.43 6.75
CA GLU A 70 -26.69 7.74 7.32
C GLU A 70 -25.47 7.65 8.25
N ASP A 71 -25.46 6.71 9.20
CA ASP A 71 -24.34 6.49 10.12
C ASP A 71 -23.04 6.17 9.37
N MET A 72 -23.12 5.37 8.31
CA MET A 72 -22.00 5.06 7.44
C MET A 72 -21.49 6.30 6.72
N HIS A 73 -22.39 7.11 6.16
CA HIS A 73 -21.99 8.34 5.47
C HIS A 73 -21.32 9.31 6.44
N GLN A 74 -21.91 9.57 7.61
CA GLN A 74 -21.33 10.46 8.62
C GLN A 74 -19.97 9.97 9.11
N ALA A 75 -19.83 8.67 9.40
CA ALA A 75 -18.55 8.10 9.83
C ALA A 75 -17.46 8.28 8.76
N VAL A 76 -17.79 8.04 7.49
CA VAL A 76 -16.84 8.20 6.39
C VAL A 76 -16.48 9.66 6.17
N ASN A 77 -17.48 10.54 6.13
CA ASN A 77 -17.28 11.97 5.94
C ASN A 77 -16.36 12.55 7.03
N TYR A 78 -16.62 12.21 8.29
CA TYR A 78 -15.78 12.61 9.42
C TYR A 78 -14.35 12.08 9.29
N LEU A 79 -14.17 10.79 8.98
CA LEU A 79 -12.84 10.18 8.81
C LEU A 79 -12.08 10.69 7.58
N SER A 80 -12.78 11.15 6.54
CA SER A 80 -12.17 11.78 5.37
C SER A 80 -11.73 13.22 5.65
N GLN A 81 -12.29 13.88 6.68
CA GLN A 81 -11.99 15.28 7.03
C GLN A 81 -11.00 15.43 8.21
N GLU A 82 -11.09 14.57 9.24
CA GLU A 82 -10.37 14.73 10.51
C GLU A 82 -8.85 14.50 10.51
N PRO A 83 -8.27 13.56 9.75
CA PRO A 83 -6.83 13.27 9.87
C PRO A 83 -5.90 14.31 9.23
N TYR A 84 -6.42 15.26 8.44
CA TYR A 84 -5.64 15.87 7.36
C TYR A 84 -5.47 17.39 7.47
N SER A 85 -5.18 17.88 8.69
CA SER A 85 -4.91 19.30 8.95
C SER A 85 -3.63 19.85 8.32
N LYS A 86 -2.90 19.05 7.52
CA LYS A 86 -1.78 19.49 6.70
C LYS A 86 -1.93 18.88 5.30
N ASP A 87 -1.99 19.74 4.27
CA ASP A 87 -2.05 19.36 2.85
C ASP A 87 -0.89 18.41 2.42
N VAL A 88 0.14 18.21 3.25
CA VAL A 88 1.43 17.53 3.00
C VAL A 88 1.35 15.99 3.01
N HIS A 89 0.20 15.38 3.28
CA HIS A 89 0.13 13.93 3.49
C HIS A 89 -0.26 13.08 2.27
N PHE A 90 -0.96 13.61 1.26
CA PHE A 90 -1.50 12.74 0.18
C PHE A 90 -0.40 12.07 -0.66
N LEU A 91 0.66 12.81 -1.04
CA LEU A 91 1.74 12.30 -1.88
C LEU A 91 2.49 11.17 -1.17
N MET A 92 2.76 11.42 0.11
CA MET A 92 3.40 10.48 1.02
C MET A 92 2.56 9.19 1.18
N GLU A 93 1.25 9.32 1.33
CA GLU A 93 0.35 8.16 1.40
C GLU A 93 0.28 7.38 0.10
N LEU A 94 0.32 8.05 -1.06
CA LEU A 94 0.38 7.37 -2.37
C LEU A 94 1.69 6.58 -2.52
N VAL A 95 2.81 7.15 -2.09
CA VAL A 95 4.12 6.45 -2.08
C VAL A 95 4.07 5.24 -1.14
N GLN A 96 3.50 5.38 0.06
CA GLN A 96 3.30 4.26 0.99
C GLN A 96 2.40 3.16 0.42
N ASN A 97 1.31 3.54 -0.27
CA ASN A 97 0.44 2.56 -0.90
C ASN A 97 1.18 1.76 -1.97
N ALA A 98 2.03 2.40 -2.76
CA ALA A 98 2.88 1.71 -3.72
C ALA A 98 3.91 0.81 -3.00
N GLU A 99 4.60 1.31 -1.98
CA GLU A 99 5.57 0.54 -1.18
C GLU A 99 4.95 -0.72 -0.55
N ASP A 100 3.67 -0.65 -0.18
CA ASP A 100 2.94 -1.78 0.39
C ASP A 100 2.49 -2.82 -0.66
N ASN A 101 2.47 -2.47 -1.95
CA ASN A 101 2.03 -3.39 -3.00
C ASN A 101 3.00 -4.57 -3.22
N GLU A 102 2.52 -5.56 -3.96
CA GLU A 102 3.31 -6.70 -4.40
C GLU A 102 3.74 -6.50 -5.84
N TYR A 103 4.99 -6.84 -6.14
CA TYR A 103 5.57 -6.68 -7.47
C TYR A 103 5.90 -8.03 -8.11
N PRO A 104 5.79 -8.16 -9.44
CA PRO A 104 6.28 -9.33 -10.15
C PRO A 104 7.78 -9.54 -9.93
N SER A 105 8.23 -10.80 -9.97
CA SER A 105 9.66 -11.11 -9.88
C SER A 105 10.40 -10.60 -11.12
N GLY A 106 11.61 -10.06 -10.94
CA GLY A 106 12.46 -9.58 -12.03
C GLY A 106 12.09 -8.18 -12.59
N VAL A 107 11.09 -7.51 -12.02
CA VAL A 107 10.73 -6.12 -12.36
C VAL A 107 11.26 -5.19 -11.28
N ALA A 108 11.79 -4.02 -11.66
CA ALA A 108 12.13 -2.95 -10.73
C ALA A 108 10.85 -2.19 -10.33
N PRO A 109 10.42 -2.23 -9.06
CA PRO A 109 9.22 -1.53 -8.61
C PRO A 109 9.34 -0.01 -8.83
N SER A 110 8.34 0.57 -9.48
CA SER A 110 8.34 1.99 -9.85
C SER A 110 6.99 2.65 -9.67
N LEU A 111 6.99 3.90 -9.24
CA LEU A 111 5.81 4.76 -9.15
C LEU A 111 6.02 6.01 -9.98
N GLU A 112 5.11 6.28 -10.90
CA GLU A 112 5.16 7.44 -11.79
C GLU A 112 3.94 8.33 -11.56
N PHE A 113 4.18 9.62 -11.38
CA PHE A 113 3.17 10.66 -11.31
C PHE A 113 3.16 11.43 -12.62
N LEU A 114 2.00 11.56 -13.24
CA LEU A 114 1.79 12.37 -14.43
C LEU A 114 0.72 13.40 -14.14
N ILE A 115 1.06 14.68 -14.18
CA ILE A 115 0.08 15.76 -14.11
C ILE A 115 -0.12 16.35 -15.50
N THR A 116 -1.38 16.50 -15.92
CA THR A 116 -1.76 17.05 -17.23
C THR A 116 -2.88 18.08 -17.08
N SER A 117 -3.00 19.00 -18.03
CA SER A 117 -4.13 19.93 -18.15
C SER A 117 -5.35 19.30 -18.83
N LYS A 118 -5.22 18.08 -19.37
CA LYS A 118 -6.32 17.35 -20.00
C LYS A 118 -7.29 16.83 -18.93
N ASP A 119 -8.58 17.08 -19.14
CA ASP A 119 -9.64 16.39 -18.41
C ASP A 119 -9.95 15.07 -19.10
N ILE A 120 -9.24 14.03 -18.69
CA ILE A 120 -9.45 12.68 -19.25
C ILE A 120 -10.70 12.00 -18.69
N THR A 121 -11.25 12.51 -17.59
CA THR A 121 -12.43 11.94 -16.91
C THR A 121 -13.75 12.54 -17.40
N GLY A 122 -13.70 13.69 -18.06
CA GLY A 122 -14.89 14.46 -18.44
C GLY A 122 -15.62 15.07 -17.24
N SER A 123 -14.95 15.20 -16.09
CA SER A 123 -15.54 15.71 -14.84
C SER A 123 -15.58 17.24 -14.76
N GLY A 124 -15.00 17.94 -15.75
CA GLY A 124 -14.80 19.39 -15.75
C GLY A 124 -13.54 19.85 -15.02
N ALA A 125 -12.59 18.96 -14.71
CA ALA A 125 -11.39 19.30 -13.96
C ALA A 125 -10.38 20.08 -14.82
N CYS A 126 -9.77 21.13 -14.27
CA CYS A 126 -8.75 21.91 -14.99
C CYS A 126 -7.39 21.20 -15.08
N SER A 127 -7.16 20.19 -14.25
CA SER A 127 -5.96 19.36 -14.28
C SER A 127 -6.27 17.98 -13.73
N THR A 128 -5.61 16.97 -14.29
CA THR A 128 -5.72 15.59 -13.83
C THR A 128 -4.34 15.09 -13.40
N LEU A 129 -4.28 14.45 -12.23
CA LEU A 129 -3.12 13.70 -11.77
C LEU A 129 -3.37 12.20 -12.02
N LEU A 130 -2.49 11.56 -12.78
CA LEU A 130 -2.45 10.13 -12.98
C LEU A 130 -1.27 9.55 -12.18
N ILE A 131 -1.50 8.43 -11.52
CA ILE A 131 -0.50 7.69 -10.76
C ILE A 131 -0.42 6.29 -11.34
N PHE A 132 0.76 5.91 -11.82
CA PHE A 132 1.02 4.62 -12.42
C PHE A 132 1.95 3.79 -11.54
N ASN A 133 1.56 2.55 -11.27
CA ASN A 133 2.37 1.61 -10.51
C ASN A 133 2.44 0.25 -11.22
N ASN A 134 3.65 -0.26 -11.40
CA ASN A 134 3.92 -1.53 -12.10
C ASN A 134 3.81 -2.77 -11.20
N GLU A 135 2.91 -2.68 -10.21
CA GLU A 135 2.63 -3.75 -9.27
C GLU A 135 1.81 -4.89 -9.91
N ARG A 136 1.47 -5.93 -9.14
CA ARG A 136 0.70 -7.10 -9.62
C ARG A 136 -0.75 -6.80 -9.98
N GLY A 137 -1.26 -5.67 -9.52
CA GLY A 137 -2.63 -5.22 -9.64
C GLY A 137 -3.47 -5.58 -8.42
N PHE A 138 -4.55 -4.83 -8.23
CA PHE A 138 -5.47 -5.00 -7.11
C PHE A 138 -6.26 -6.31 -7.23
N SER A 139 -6.33 -7.02 -6.10
CA SER A 139 -7.19 -8.18 -5.90
C SER A 139 -8.62 -7.76 -5.53
N SER A 140 -9.57 -8.71 -5.59
CA SER A 140 -10.91 -8.50 -5.04
C SER A 140 -10.90 -8.05 -3.58
N THR A 141 -9.95 -8.55 -2.78
CA THR A 141 -9.82 -8.17 -1.36
C THR A 141 -9.36 -6.71 -1.21
N ASN A 142 -8.51 -6.21 -2.11
CA ASN A 142 -8.15 -4.79 -2.13
C ASN A 142 -9.39 -3.92 -2.44
N ILE A 143 -10.16 -4.29 -3.46
CA ILE A 143 -11.39 -3.59 -3.85
C ILE A 143 -12.42 -3.58 -2.71
N ASP A 144 -12.65 -4.74 -2.09
CA ASP A 144 -13.52 -4.86 -0.91
C ASP A 144 -13.09 -3.88 0.18
N SER A 145 -11.78 -3.79 0.47
CA SER A 145 -11.24 -2.89 1.50
C SER A 145 -11.39 -1.41 1.17
N PHE A 146 -11.28 -1.00 -0.10
CA PHE A 146 -11.57 0.39 -0.49
C PHE A 146 -13.03 0.75 -0.16
N CYS A 147 -13.94 -0.21 -0.32
CA CYS A 147 -15.36 -0.07 -0.01
C CYS A 147 -15.69 -0.20 1.50
N ARG A 148 -14.71 -0.24 2.40
CA ARG A 148 -14.97 -0.27 3.85
C ARG A 148 -14.43 0.96 4.58
N VAL A 149 -15.00 1.16 5.76
CA VAL A 149 -14.59 2.12 6.78
C VAL A 149 -13.93 1.34 7.90
N GLY A 150 -12.74 1.74 8.35
CA GLY A 150 -12.11 1.14 9.54
C GLY A 150 -11.60 -0.30 9.42
N LYS A 151 -11.60 -0.91 8.22
CA LYS A 151 -11.07 -2.25 7.96
C LYS A 151 -10.01 -2.21 6.85
N SER A 152 -8.74 -2.17 7.24
CA SER A 152 -7.59 -2.33 6.33
C SER A 152 -7.23 -3.81 6.14
N THR A 153 -6.84 -4.19 4.91
CA THR A 153 -6.18 -5.47 4.62
C THR A 153 -4.80 -5.59 5.30
N LYS A 154 -4.22 -4.46 5.72
CA LYS A 154 -2.89 -4.38 6.33
C LYS A 154 -2.90 -4.62 7.86
N LYS A 155 -4.10 -4.71 8.47
CA LYS A 155 -4.26 -4.92 9.91
C LYS A 155 -3.67 -6.28 10.33
N GLY A 156 -2.62 -6.26 11.15
CA GLY A 156 -1.95 -7.46 11.65
C GLY A 156 -0.68 -7.88 10.89
N ASN A 157 -0.29 -7.17 9.82
CA ASN A 157 0.93 -7.45 9.05
C ASN A 157 2.11 -6.53 9.40
N ARG A 158 2.10 -5.87 10.57
CA ARG A 158 3.11 -4.87 10.96
C ARG A 158 4.57 -5.33 10.89
N HIS A 159 4.82 -6.63 11.07
CA HIS A 159 6.16 -7.22 11.01
C HIS A 159 6.85 -7.03 9.65
N HIS A 160 6.08 -6.78 8.58
CA HIS A 160 6.59 -6.53 7.23
C HIS A 160 6.77 -5.03 6.90
N GLY A 161 6.55 -4.14 7.87
CA GLY A 161 6.73 -2.70 7.67
C GLY A 161 5.56 -1.98 7.01
N TYR A 162 4.39 -2.62 6.88
CA TYR A 162 3.18 -1.98 6.34
C TYR A 162 2.77 -0.75 7.15
N ILE A 163 2.57 0.37 6.46
CA ILE A 163 2.10 1.62 7.06
C ILE A 163 0.71 1.88 6.50
N GLY A 164 -0.32 1.42 7.20
CA GLY A 164 -1.67 1.74 6.76
C GLY A 164 -2.85 0.94 7.32
N GLU A 165 -3.08 1.03 8.63
CA GLU A 165 -3.97 0.08 9.32
C GLU A 165 -5.38 0.57 9.53
N LYS A 166 -5.64 1.86 9.29
CA LYS A 166 -6.94 2.46 9.59
C LYS A 166 -7.97 2.14 8.51
N GLY A 167 -7.53 1.75 7.30
CA GLY A 167 -8.42 1.56 6.15
C GLY A 167 -8.97 2.89 5.63
N ILE A 168 -8.27 3.99 5.98
CA ILE A 168 -8.62 5.37 5.66
C ILE A 168 -7.61 5.97 4.67
N GLU A 169 -6.37 5.45 4.54
CA GLU A 169 -5.33 6.16 3.74
C GLU A 169 -5.72 6.39 2.28
N PHE A 170 -6.37 5.43 1.60
CA PHE A 170 -6.85 5.70 0.23
C PHE A 170 -7.82 6.89 0.18
N LYS A 171 -8.54 7.19 1.26
CA LYS A 171 -9.53 8.27 1.30
C LYS A 171 -8.87 9.66 1.36
N SER A 172 -7.57 9.77 1.63
CA SER A 172 -6.86 11.07 1.55
C SER A 172 -6.82 11.64 0.14
N VAL A 173 -6.99 10.81 -0.90
CA VAL A 173 -7.10 11.30 -2.29
C VAL A 173 -8.31 12.23 -2.45
N PHE A 174 -9.33 12.12 -1.58
CA PHE A 174 -10.49 13.01 -1.58
C PHE A 174 -10.18 14.44 -1.15
N LEU A 175 -9.02 14.69 -0.53
CA LEU A 175 -8.55 16.04 -0.23
C LEU A 175 -8.22 16.82 -1.51
N ILE A 176 -7.83 16.12 -2.57
CA ILE A 176 -7.38 16.72 -3.83
C ILE A 176 -8.27 16.38 -5.03
N SER A 177 -9.18 15.41 -4.91
CA SER A 177 -10.07 14.99 -6.00
C SER A 177 -11.43 14.58 -5.46
N SER A 178 -12.53 15.05 -6.06
CA SER A 178 -13.88 14.59 -5.66
C SER A 178 -14.29 13.27 -6.31
N GLU A 179 -13.56 12.81 -7.33
CA GLU A 179 -13.93 11.61 -8.11
C GLU A 179 -12.70 10.77 -8.47
N PRO A 180 -12.04 10.12 -7.50
CA PRO A 180 -10.90 9.24 -7.79
C PRO A 180 -11.34 8.00 -8.57
N HIS A 181 -10.59 7.67 -9.62
CA HIS A 181 -10.77 6.46 -10.42
C HIS A 181 -9.60 5.48 -10.20
N ILE A 182 -9.89 4.20 -10.32
CA ILE A 182 -8.94 3.09 -10.21
C ILE A 182 -9.13 2.15 -11.41
N PHE A 183 -8.04 1.91 -12.12
CA PHE A 183 -7.93 0.92 -13.18
C PHE A 183 -6.84 -0.08 -12.80
N SER A 184 -7.22 -1.34 -12.60
CA SER A 184 -6.28 -2.39 -12.19
C SER A 184 -6.87 -3.78 -12.37
N ASN A 185 -6.15 -4.73 -12.97
CA ASN A 185 -6.58 -6.12 -13.14
C ASN A 185 -8.02 -6.29 -13.68
N GLY A 186 -8.40 -5.46 -14.65
CA GLY A 186 -9.74 -5.48 -15.25
C GLY A 186 -10.83 -4.78 -14.44
N TYR A 187 -10.54 -4.28 -13.24
CA TYR A 187 -11.41 -3.30 -12.57
C TYR A 187 -11.26 -1.94 -13.26
N GLN A 188 -12.37 -1.26 -13.49
CA GLN A 188 -12.47 0.14 -13.90
C GLN A 188 -13.56 0.78 -13.04
N ILE A 189 -13.15 1.30 -11.89
CA ILE A 189 -14.08 1.82 -10.89
C ILE A 189 -13.75 3.25 -10.55
N LYS A 190 -14.76 3.99 -10.13
CA LYS A 190 -14.61 5.29 -9.50
C LYS A 190 -15.35 5.34 -8.18
N PHE A 191 -14.95 6.28 -7.34
CA PHE A 191 -15.67 6.65 -6.13
C PHE A 191 -16.01 8.12 -6.22
N ASN A 192 -17.08 8.55 -5.55
CA ASN A 192 -17.52 9.95 -5.55
C ASN A 192 -17.61 10.50 -4.13
N GLU A 193 -17.12 11.71 -3.90
CA GLU A 193 -17.25 12.44 -2.64
C GLU A 193 -18.72 12.71 -2.31
N LYS A 194 -19.53 13.04 -3.33
CA LYS A 194 -20.96 13.26 -3.17
C LYS A 194 -21.67 11.93 -2.91
N PRO A 195 -22.70 11.93 -2.05
CA PRO A 195 -23.52 10.74 -1.83
C PRO A 195 -24.12 10.19 -3.11
N CYS A 196 -24.03 8.87 -3.28
CA CYS A 196 -24.76 8.15 -4.32
C CYS A 196 -26.28 8.36 -4.14
N ALA A 197 -26.99 8.71 -5.21
CA ALA A 197 -28.42 9.03 -5.16
C ALA A 197 -29.30 7.86 -4.66
N GLU A 198 -28.86 6.61 -4.83
CA GLU A 198 -29.63 5.42 -4.45
C GLU A 198 -29.47 5.01 -2.98
N CYS A 199 -28.28 5.24 -2.40
CA CYS A 199 -27.96 4.78 -1.03
C CYS A 199 -27.55 5.89 -0.06
N ASN A 200 -27.45 7.15 -0.53
CA ASN A 200 -27.03 8.32 0.24
C ASN A 200 -25.65 8.18 0.93
N ILE A 201 -24.74 7.38 0.35
CA ILE A 201 -23.38 7.18 0.86
C ILE A 201 -22.38 7.63 -0.20
N GLY A 202 -21.38 8.43 0.20
CA GLY A 202 -20.23 8.85 -0.62
C GLY A 202 -18.92 8.15 -0.21
N TYR A 203 -17.84 8.50 -0.90
CA TYR A 203 -16.42 8.09 -0.76
C TYR A 203 -16.09 6.60 -0.90
N ILE A 204 -16.98 5.71 -0.47
CA ILE A 204 -16.72 4.26 -0.39
C ILE A 204 -17.58 3.43 -1.32
N VAL A 205 -18.57 4.03 -1.99
CA VAL A 205 -19.43 3.31 -2.94
C VAL A 205 -18.70 3.21 -4.27
N PRO A 206 -18.35 2.00 -4.74
CA PRO A 206 -17.72 1.85 -6.05
C PRO A 206 -18.77 2.00 -7.16
N GLU A 207 -18.42 2.70 -8.21
CA GLU A 207 -19.19 2.83 -9.44
C GLU A 207 -18.36 2.33 -10.61
N TRP A 208 -18.96 1.54 -11.50
CA TRP A 208 -18.28 1.08 -12.70
C TRP A 208 -18.14 2.25 -13.69
N VAL A 209 -16.95 2.43 -14.26
CA VAL A 209 -16.71 3.42 -15.31
C VAL A 209 -17.14 2.81 -16.64
N GLU A 210 -18.20 3.30 -17.27
CA GLU A 210 -18.71 2.68 -18.51
C GLU A 210 -17.88 3.04 -19.75
N SER A 211 -17.49 4.31 -19.89
CA SER A 211 -16.89 4.80 -21.14
C SER A 211 -15.74 5.79 -20.95
N THR A 212 -15.76 6.64 -19.93
CA THR A 212 -14.82 7.77 -19.82
C THR A 212 -14.24 7.84 -18.40
N PRO A 213 -12.91 7.78 -18.24
CA PRO A 213 -11.93 7.48 -19.29
C PRO A 213 -12.02 6.02 -19.75
N SER A 214 -11.75 5.77 -21.03
CA SER A 214 -11.46 4.42 -21.54
C SER A 214 -9.99 4.06 -21.33
N LEU A 215 -9.64 2.77 -21.40
CA LEU A 215 -8.23 2.34 -21.36
C LEU A 215 -7.40 3.01 -22.46
N SER A 216 -7.98 3.21 -23.65
CA SER A 216 -7.30 3.89 -24.76
C SER A 216 -7.03 5.36 -24.47
N ASP A 217 -7.90 6.05 -23.74
CA ASP A 217 -7.65 7.43 -23.30
C ASP A 217 -6.48 7.51 -22.33
N ILE A 218 -6.38 6.52 -21.42
CA ILE A 218 -5.29 6.40 -20.45
C ILE A 218 -3.97 6.09 -21.18
N GLU A 219 -3.97 5.15 -22.13
CA GLU A 219 -2.80 4.79 -22.95
C GLU A 219 -2.31 5.98 -23.79
N ALA A 220 -3.23 6.71 -24.42
CA ALA A 220 -2.90 7.91 -25.18
C ALA A 220 -2.27 9.00 -24.30
N THR A 221 -2.74 9.13 -23.05
CA THR A 221 -2.22 10.09 -22.08
C THR A 221 -0.85 9.66 -21.52
N TYR A 222 -0.66 8.36 -21.28
CA TYR A 222 0.61 7.82 -20.78
C TYR A 222 1.74 7.89 -21.83
N GLY A 223 1.35 7.64 -23.09
CA GLY A 223 2.20 7.65 -24.27
C GLY A 223 2.10 6.32 -25.01
N CYS A 224 1.61 6.35 -26.26
CA CYS A 224 1.25 5.17 -27.06
C CYS A 224 2.40 4.17 -27.31
N SER A 225 3.65 4.53 -27.06
CA SER A 225 4.83 3.66 -27.22
C SER A 225 5.22 2.91 -25.94
N LYS A 226 4.51 3.15 -24.83
CA LYS A 226 4.82 2.55 -23.53
C LYS A 226 3.76 1.51 -23.15
N ILE A 227 4.20 0.43 -22.52
CA ILE A 227 3.31 -0.53 -21.87
C ILE A 227 2.72 0.17 -20.65
N LEU A 228 1.40 0.25 -20.59
CA LEU A 228 0.70 0.83 -19.45
C LEU A 228 0.96 0.01 -18.18
N PRO A 229 1.37 0.62 -17.06
CA PRO A 229 1.52 -0.09 -15.80
C PRO A 229 0.19 -0.70 -15.34
N THR A 230 0.26 -1.86 -14.68
CA THR A 230 -0.91 -2.67 -14.30
C THR A 230 -1.95 -1.89 -13.49
N THR A 231 -1.50 -0.99 -12.61
CA THR A 231 -2.38 -0.16 -11.78
C THR A 231 -2.24 1.30 -12.16
N THR A 232 -3.37 1.92 -12.48
CA THR A 232 -3.51 3.36 -12.71
C THR A 232 -4.56 3.93 -11.77
N ILE A 233 -4.20 4.97 -11.02
CA ILE A 233 -5.13 5.79 -10.24
C ILE A 233 -5.24 7.15 -10.93
N ILE A 234 -6.46 7.63 -11.16
CA ILE A 234 -6.72 8.89 -11.83
C ILE A 234 -7.47 9.82 -10.88
N LEU A 235 -6.90 11.00 -10.66
CA LEU A 235 -7.42 12.00 -9.74
C LEU A 235 -7.72 13.28 -10.52
N PRO A 236 -8.97 13.50 -10.97
CA PRO A 236 -9.40 14.81 -11.45
C PRO A 236 -9.29 15.80 -10.30
N LEU A 237 -8.40 16.78 -10.41
CA LEU A 237 -8.04 17.63 -9.28
C LEU A 237 -9.11 18.70 -9.02
N LYS A 238 -9.36 18.96 -7.74
CA LYS A 238 -10.06 20.15 -7.27
C LYS A 238 -9.25 21.38 -7.69
N SER A 239 -9.89 22.37 -8.30
CA SER A 239 -9.20 23.51 -8.93
C SER A 239 -8.29 24.27 -7.97
N GLU A 240 -8.71 24.44 -6.72
CA GLU A 240 -7.96 25.10 -5.65
C GLU A 240 -6.76 24.28 -5.12
N LYS A 241 -6.64 23.01 -5.50
CA LYS A 241 -5.56 22.11 -5.05
C LYS A 241 -4.46 21.89 -6.09
N VAL A 242 -4.65 22.33 -7.34
CA VAL A 242 -3.71 22.09 -8.45
C VAL A 242 -2.30 22.60 -8.12
N ASP A 243 -2.17 23.86 -7.69
CA ASP A 243 -0.87 24.46 -7.39
C ASP A 243 -0.18 23.79 -6.18
N ALA A 244 -0.97 23.39 -5.18
CA ALA A 244 -0.47 22.67 -4.01
C ALA A 244 0.09 21.30 -4.40
N VAL A 245 -0.62 20.56 -5.25
CA VAL A 245 -0.18 19.26 -5.80
C VAL A 245 1.11 19.42 -6.61
N LYS A 246 1.16 20.38 -7.55
CA LYS A 246 2.36 20.66 -8.34
C LYS A 246 3.56 20.99 -7.46
N LYS A 247 3.38 21.88 -6.47
CA LYS A 247 4.43 22.24 -5.53
C LYS A 247 4.96 21.03 -4.76
N GLN A 248 4.08 20.13 -4.32
CA GLN A 248 4.49 18.93 -3.59
C GLN A 248 5.27 17.96 -4.47
N LEU A 249 4.79 17.69 -5.69
CA LEU A 249 5.48 16.84 -6.64
C LEU A 249 6.89 17.36 -6.94
N SER A 250 7.05 18.67 -7.12
CA SER A 250 8.35 19.31 -7.34
C SER A 250 9.27 19.32 -6.11
N SER A 251 8.71 19.16 -4.91
CA SER A 251 9.48 19.11 -3.65
C SER A 251 9.92 17.71 -3.22
N MET A 252 9.67 16.69 -4.04
CA MET A 252 10.03 15.31 -3.72
C MET A 252 11.55 15.15 -3.57
N HIS A 253 11.98 14.71 -2.39
CA HIS A 253 13.40 14.53 -2.07
C HIS A 253 13.93 13.21 -2.63
N PRO A 254 15.07 13.21 -3.36
CA PRO A 254 15.70 11.99 -3.86
C PRO A 254 15.98 10.96 -2.77
N GLU A 255 16.39 11.41 -1.58
CA GLU A 255 16.75 10.53 -0.47
C GLU A 255 15.56 9.77 0.14
N MET A 256 14.32 10.06 -0.25
CA MET A 256 13.16 9.25 0.11
C MET A 256 13.36 7.76 -0.24
N LEU A 257 13.96 7.47 -1.41
CA LEU A 257 14.20 6.11 -1.84
C LEU A 257 15.15 5.31 -0.94
N LEU A 258 15.98 5.97 -0.12
CA LEU A 258 16.92 5.28 0.78
C LEU A 258 16.21 4.51 1.89
N PHE A 259 14.98 4.90 2.22
CA PHE A 259 14.21 4.37 3.35
C PHE A 259 12.98 3.56 2.91
N LEU A 260 12.74 3.47 1.60
CA LEU A 260 11.79 2.54 1.00
C LEU A 260 12.47 1.19 0.77
N SER A 261 11.72 0.10 0.96
CA SER A 261 12.25 -1.27 0.85
C SER A 261 11.98 -1.92 -0.51
N LYS A 262 10.90 -1.53 -1.21
CA LYS A 262 10.50 -2.10 -2.50
C LYS A 262 10.66 -1.13 -3.65
N ILE A 263 10.11 0.08 -3.53
CA ILE A 263 10.16 1.08 -4.60
C ILE A 263 11.62 1.44 -4.92
N ARG A 264 12.01 1.27 -6.18
CA ARG A 264 13.37 1.57 -6.67
C ARG A 264 13.42 2.79 -7.58
N LYS A 265 12.27 3.25 -8.08
CA LYS A 265 12.17 4.36 -9.02
C LYS A 265 10.92 5.19 -8.77
N LEU A 266 11.10 6.51 -8.72
CA LEU A 266 10.04 7.51 -8.64
C LEU A 266 10.22 8.49 -9.78
N SER A 267 9.15 8.79 -10.52
CA SER A 267 9.19 9.82 -11.55
C SER A 267 7.98 10.74 -11.49
N VAL A 268 8.19 11.99 -11.85
CA VAL A 268 7.16 13.02 -11.99
C VAL A 268 7.28 13.58 -13.39
N ARG A 269 6.19 13.52 -14.14
CA ARG A 269 6.03 14.14 -15.45
C ARG A 269 4.93 15.19 -15.39
N GLU A 270 5.21 16.35 -15.94
CA GLU A 270 4.21 17.40 -16.21
C GLU A 270 4.01 17.49 -17.72
N ASP A 271 2.82 17.09 -18.19
CA ASP A 271 2.39 17.21 -19.59
C ASP A 271 1.71 18.56 -19.77
N ASN A 272 2.45 19.49 -20.35
CA ASN A 272 1.97 20.83 -20.65
C ASN A 272 1.51 20.90 -22.12
N SER A 273 0.54 21.78 -22.39
CA SER A 273 -0.02 21.98 -23.72
C SER A 273 1.04 22.31 -24.78
N ASP A 274 2.12 23.01 -24.37
CA ASP A 274 3.34 23.12 -25.16
C ASP A 274 4.31 22.00 -24.76
N PRO A 275 4.62 21.05 -25.68
CA PRO A 275 5.57 19.97 -25.42
C PRO A 275 6.94 20.44 -24.94
N LYS A 276 7.39 21.65 -25.32
CA LYS A 276 8.68 22.21 -24.91
C LYS A 276 8.72 22.62 -23.44
N SER A 277 7.56 22.85 -22.84
CA SER A 277 7.40 23.20 -21.43
C SER A 277 7.11 21.98 -20.55
N SER A 278 6.94 20.80 -21.15
CA SER A 278 6.74 19.58 -20.38
C SER A 278 8.02 19.23 -19.63
N THR A 279 7.89 18.81 -18.38
CA THR A 279 9.04 18.47 -17.54
C THR A 279 8.96 17.01 -17.13
N VAL A 280 10.12 16.37 -17.08
CA VAL A 280 10.30 15.04 -16.51
C VAL A 280 11.39 15.16 -15.47
N SER A 281 11.08 14.63 -14.29
CA SER A 281 12.01 14.48 -13.20
C SER A 281 11.95 13.04 -12.71
N GLU A 282 13.10 12.40 -12.59
CA GLU A 282 13.21 11.00 -12.21
C GLU A 282 14.23 10.85 -11.08
N ILE A 283 13.93 9.96 -10.15
CA ILE A 283 14.79 9.56 -9.05
C ILE A 283 14.83 8.04 -9.07
N SER A 284 16.01 7.43 -9.07
CA SER A 284 16.13 5.98 -9.06
C SER A 284 17.31 5.48 -8.23
N ILE A 285 17.24 4.23 -7.79
CA ILE A 285 18.39 3.51 -7.25
C ILE A 285 19.13 2.87 -8.43
N SER A 286 20.26 3.45 -8.83
CA SER A 286 21.08 2.98 -9.96
C SER A 286 21.81 1.69 -9.63
N SER A 287 22.24 1.52 -8.38
CA SER A 287 22.90 0.31 -7.89
C SER A 287 22.83 0.11 -6.38
N GLU A 288 22.83 -1.16 -5.97
CA GLU A 288 22.98 -1.61 -4.59
C GLU A 288 24.12 -2.64 -4.54
N ARG A 289 25.16 -2.38 -3.76
CA ARG A 289 26.39 -3.20 -3.74
C ARG A 289 26.95 -3.34 -2.33
N ASN A 290 27.99 -4.18 -2.20
CA ASN A 290 28.79 -4.35 -0.98
C ASN A 290 27.97 -4.77 0.26
N TYR A 291 26.92 -5.57 0.06
CA TYR A 291 26.10 -6.07 1.16
C TYR A 291 26.91 -6.91 2.14
N GLN A 292 26.81 -6.59 3.43
CA GLN A 292 27.45 -7.33 4.52
C GLN A 292 26.47 -7.45 5.69
N ALA A 293 26.23 -8.69 6.14
CA ALA A 293 25.42 -8.98 7.32
C ALA A 293 26.31 -9.30 8.54
N ARG A 294 26.04 -8.64 9.66
CA ARG A 294 26.71 -8.84 10.95
C ARG A 294 25.72 -9.46 11.94
N LYS A 295 25.67 -10.80 11.95
CA LYS A 295 24.70 -11.58 12.75
C LYS A 295 24.78 -11.28 14.25
N ASN A 296 25.97 -11.03 14.78
CA ASN A 296 26.20 -10.72 16.20
C ASN A 296 25.54 -9.41 16.66
N MET A 297 25.29 -8.48 15.74
CA MET A 297 24.70 -7.17 16.05
C MET A 297 23.29 -6.99 15.47
N HIS A 298 22.75 -8.01 14.80
CA HIS A 298 21.53 -7.89 14.00
C HIS A 298 21.56 -6.67 13.06
N ALA A 299 22.72 -6.45 12.44
CA ALA A 299 23.00 -5.30 11.59
C ALA A 299 23.41 -5.72 10.17
N GLU A 300 23.12 -4.88 9.21
CA GLU A 300 23.55 -5.00 7.83
C GLU A 300 24.07 -3.67 7.31
N SER A 301 25.01 -3.73 6.37
CA SER A 301 25.54 -2.55 5.70
C SER A 301 25.67 -2.78 4.20
N TYR A 302 25.41 -1.76 3.42
CA TYR A 302 25.44 -1.81 1.95
C TYR A 302 25.67 -0.39 1.40
N THR A 303 26.02 -0.29 0.12
CA THR A 303 26.16 0.99 -0.58
C THR A 303 25.04 1.12 -1.61
N LEU A 304 24.25 2.19 -1.51
CA LEU A 304 23.26 2.58 -2.51
C LEU A 304 23.80 3.73 -3.34
N HIS A 305 23.50 3.75 -4.63
CA HIS A 305 23.66 4.93 -5.47
C HIS A 305 22.31 5.41 -5.92
N LEU A 306 22.01 6.67 -5.62
CA LEU A 306 20.84 7.36 -6.12
C LEU A 306 21.23 8.17 -7.34
N SER A 307 20.46 8.03 -8.41
CA SER A 307 20.50 8.94 -9.55
C SER A 307 19.27 9.84 -9.56
N ALA A 308 19.46 11.08 -9.99
CA ALA A 308 18.39 12.00 -10.32
C ALA A 308 18.61 12.59 -11.70
N GLU A 309 17.57 12.53 -12.52
CA GLU A 309 17.53 13.12 -13.84
C GLU A 309 16.42 14.19 -13.89
N GLU A 310 16.72 15.33 -14.49
CA GLU A 310 15.76 16.41 -14.73
C GLU A 310 15.88 16.90 -16.18
N SER A 311 14.74 17.22 -16.79
CA SER A 311 14.72 17.72 -18.17
C SER A 311 15.61 18.95 -18.34
N GLY A 312 16.57 18.86 -19.27
CA GLY A 312 17.52 19.94 -19.57
C GLY A 312 18.72 20.03 -18.63
N LYS A 313 18.86 19.11 -17.67
CA LYS A 313 20.06 18.94 -16.84
C LYS A 313 20.70 17.58 -17.13
N GLY A 314 21.97 17.44 -16.77
CA GLY A 314 22.64 16.13 -16.79
C GLY A 314 22.14 15.24 -15.66
N GLU A 315 22.37 13.94 -15.78
CA GLU A 315 22.15 12.99 -14.69
C GLU A 315 23.14 13.28 -13.55
N GLU A 316 22.61 13.41 -12.34
CA GLU A 316 23.40 13.56 -11.11
C GLU A 316 23.31 12.26 -10.31
N GLU A 317 24.42 11.84 -9.69
CA GLU A 317 24.47 10.62 -8.87
C GLU A 317 25.12 10.91 -7.52
N CYS A 318 24.61 10.27 -6.46
CA CYS A 318 25.17 10.33 -5.12
C CYS A 318 25.16 8.94 -4.48
N GLY A 319 26.32 8.51 -3.97
CA GLY A 319 26.44 7.27 -3.21
C GLY A 319 26.06 7.47 -1.74
N TYR A 320 25.55 6.43 -1.09
CA TYR A 320 25.21 6.40 0.33
C TYR A 320 25.71 5.10 0.95
N TYR A 321 26.52 5.21 2.00
CA TYR A 321 26.81 4.08 2.87
C TYR A 321 25.66 3.91 3.86
N MET A 322 25.00 2.76 3.79
CA MET A 322 23.85 2.43 4.59
C MET A 322 24.27 1.54 5.75
N TRP A 323 23.82 1.88 6.95
CA TRP A 323 23.91 1.03 8.14
C TRP A 323 22.52 0.80 8.70
N ARG A 324 22.01 -0.43 8.61
CA ARG A 324 20.68 -0.79 9.11
C ARG A 324 20.81 -1.77 10.26
N GLN A 325 20.20 -1.47 11.39
CA GLN A 325 20.31 -2.29 12.59
C GLN A 325 18.97 -2.48 13.28
N LYS A 326 18.74 -3.72 13.73
CA LYS A 326 17.58 -4.11 14.53
C LYS A 326 17.89 -4.03 16.02
N PHE A 327 16.94 -3.51 16.78
CA PHE A 327 17.01 -3.40 18.23
C PHE A 327 15.76 -4.02 18.86
N PRO A 328 15.87 -4.82 19.93
CA PRO A 328 14.70 -5.35 20.61
C PRO A 328 13.91 -4.22 21.29
N VAL A 329 12.58 -4.28 21.21
CA VAL A 329 11.70 -3.35 21.91
C VAL A 329 11.71 -3.64 23.39
N LYS A 330 12.15 -2.66 24.18
CA LYS A 330 12.16 -2.79 25.64
C LYS A 330 10.73 -2.87 26.19
N PRO A 331 10.46 -3.68 27.22
CA PRO A 331 9.11 -3.84 27.78
C PRO A 331 8.43 -2.52 28.15
N GLU A 332 9.18 -1.57 28.70
CA GLU A 332 8.69 -0.23 29.08
C GLU A 332 8.26 0.65 27.90
N ASN A 333 8.72 0.34 26.68
CA ASN A 333 8.39 1.09 25.47
C ASN A 333 7.29 0.40 24.63
N ARG A 334 6.72 -0.71 25.11
CA ARG A 334 5.58 -1.35 24.45
C ARG A 334 4.33 -0.53 24.67
N VAL A 335 3.59 -0.32 23.58
CA VAL A 335 2.28 0.35 23.60
C VAL A 335 1.23 -0.62 23.11
N ASP A 336 0.05 -0.66 23.75
CA ASP A 336 -1.02 -1.62 23.43
C ASP A 336 -1.37 -1.63 21.95
N LYS A 337 -1.38 -0.44 21.33
CA LYS A 337 -1.66 -0.28 19.92
C LYS A 337 -0.61 -0.90 19.01
N ARG A 338 0.57 -1.33 19.48
CA ARG A 338 1.70 -1.93 18.72
C ARG A 338 2.35 -3.10 19.48
N ALA A 339 1.56 -3.86 20.22
CA ALA A 339 2.04 -4.93 21.10
C ALA A 339 2.79 -6.05 20.35
N GLU A 340 2.53 -6.24 19.06
CA GLU A 340 3.16 -7.23 18.19
C GLU A 340 4.52 -6.81 17.62
N ILE A 341 4.96 -5.56 17.84
CA ILE A 341 6.27 -5.11 17.36
C ILE A 341 7.34 -5.45 18.40
N ASP A 342 8.17 -6.43 18.08
CA ASP A 342 9.24 -6.90 18.97
C ASP A 342 10.62 -6.31 18.64
N GLU A 343 10.78 -5.70 17.46
CA GLU A 343 12.03 -5.06 17.02
C GLU A 343 11.78 -3.66 16.43
N TRP A 344 12.73 -2.74 16.64
CA TRP A 344 12.86 -1.48 15.92
C TRP A 344 14.01 -1.57 14.93
N VAL A 345 13.85 -0.94 13.78
CA VAL A 345 14.90 -0.83 12.76
C VAL A 345 15.33 0.63 12.69
N ILE A 346 16.63 0.89 12.86
CA ILE A 346 17.23 2.19 12.60
C ILE A 346 18.16 2.04 11.41
N THR A 347 18.02 2.94 10.44
CA THR A 347 18.90 3.00 9.28
C THR A 347 19.66 4.32 9.34
N LEU A 348 20.96 4.30 9.08
CA LEU A 348 21.76 5.52 8.92
C LEU A 348 22.29 5.54 7.49
N ALA A 349 22.09 6.66 6.81
CA ALA A 349 22.57 6.88 5.44
C ALA A 349 23.65 7.96 5.44
N PHE A 350 24.89 7.55 5.18
CA PHE A 350 26.04 8.45 5.11
C PHE A 350 26.31 8.79 3.65
N PRO A 351 26.11 10.05 3.22
CA PRO A 351 26.39 10.45 1.84
C PRO A 351 27.88 10.30 1.52
N HIS A 352 28.15 9.80 0.33
CA HIS A 352 29.47 9.63 -0.27
C HIS A 352 29.49 10.36 -1.61
N GLY A 353 29.83 11.64 -1.54
CA GLY A 353 29.78 12.57 -2.65
C GLY A 353 28.89 13.77 -2.35
N GLN A 354 28.63 14.58 -3.37
CA GLN A 354 27.69 15.69 -3.27
C GLN A 354 26.26 15.13 -3.27
N ARG A 355 25.46 15.56 -2.30
CA ARG A 355 24.05 15.17 -2.22
C ARG A 355 23.27 15.76 -3.38
N LEU A 356 22.29 15.00 -3.86
CA LEU A 356 21.38 15.45 -4.90
C LEU A 356 20.55 16.63 -4.38
N SER A 357 20.58 17.75 -5.08
CA SER A 357 19.86 18.96 -4.66
C SER A 357 18.77 19.32 -5.68
N ARG A 358 17.50 19.07 -5.32
CA ARG A 358 16.35 19.65 -6.02
C ARG A 358 15.95 20.95 -5.34
N GLY A 359 16.62 22.04 -5.72
CA GLY A 359 16.35 23.39 -5.21
C GLY A 359 17.05 23.73 -3.88
N LYS A 360 16.52 24.74 -3.16
CA LYS A 360 17.14 25.34 -1.96
C LYS A 360 16.68 24.72 -0.63
N GLN A 361 15.87 23.67 -0.64
CA GLN A 361 15.37 23.08 0.60
C GLN A 361 16.40 22.15 1.22
N LEU A 362 16.70 22.37 2.50
CA LEU A 362 17.44 21.44 3.34
C LEU A 362 16.68 20.11 3.35
N SER A 363 17.37 19.03 3.02
CA SER A 363 16.83 17.69 3.15
C SER A 363 16.38 17.42 4.60
N PRO A 364 15.31 16.66 4.81
CA PRO A 364 15.00 16.09 6.13
C PRO A 364 16.22 15.33 6.67
N GLY A 365 16.51 15.54 7.95
CA GLY A 365 17.58 14.79 8.63
C GLY A 365 17.10 13.46 9.21
N ILE A 366 15.77 13.29 9.32
CA ILE A 366 15.11 12.12 9.90
C ILE A 366 13.94 11.69 9.02
N TYR A 367 13.89 10.39 8.76
CA TYR A 367 12.84 9.69 8.05
C TYR A 367 12.20 8.66 9.00
N ALA A 368 10.88 8.55 8.92
CA ALA A 368 10.11 7.48 9.55
C ALA A 368 9.42 6.70 8.44
N PHE A 369 10.23 5.98 7.65
CA PHE A 369 9.93 5.48 6.30
C PHE A 369 9.75 6.60 5.25
N LEU A 370 9.06 7.67 5.63
CA LEU A 370 8.89 8.87 4.83
C LEU A 370 9.55 10.10 5.50
N PRO A 371 9.82 11.16 4.72
CA PRO A 371 10.31 12.44 5.23
C PRO A 371 9.54 12.94 6.45
N THR A 372 10.27 13.39 7.47
CA THR A 372 9.67 14.16 8.57
C THR A 372 9.99 15.66 8.40
N GLU A 373 9.32 16.53 9.16
CA GLU A 373 9.65 17.96 9.22
C GLU A 373 10.96 18.23 10.01
N MET A 374 11.60 17.20 10.57
CA MET A 374 12.80 17.35 11.39
C MET A 374 14.05 17.51 10.52
N VAL A 375 14.63 18.70 10.57
CA VAL A 375 15.96 18.99 10.03
C VAL A 375 17.00 18.75 11.13
N THR A 376 18.05 18.01 10.81
CA THR A 376 19.18 17.77 11.73
C THR A 376 20.45 18.40 11.15
N ASN A 377 21.42 18.67 12.03
CA ASN A 377 22.76 19.13 11.64
C ASN A 377 23.74 17.97 11.53
N PHE A 378 23.26 16.72 11.50
CA PHE A 378 24.12 15.56 11.34
C PHE A 378 24.66 15.48 9.91
N PRO A 379 25.89 14.98 9.70
CA PRO A 379 26.43 14.77 8.36
C PRO A 379 25.83 13.54 7.66
N PHE A 380 24.81 12.91 8.25
CA PHE A 380 24.13 11.71 7.77
C PHE A 380 22.63 11.82 8.04
N ILE A 381 21.86 10.96 7.38
CA ILE A 381 20.41 10.90 7.47
C ILE A 381 20.02 9.68 8.34
N ILE A 382 18.95 9.81 9.12
CA ILE A 382 18.40 8.77 9.99
C ILE A 382 17.08 8.28 9.43
#